data_AF-A0A6A4FEF7-F1
#
_entry.id   AF-A0A6A4FEF7-F1
#
_cell.length_a   1.000
_cell.length_b   1.000
_cell.length_c   1.000
_cell.angle_alpha   90.00
_cell.angle_beta   90.00
_cell.angle_gamma   90.00
#
_symmetry.space_group_name_H-M   'P 1'
#
loop_
_entity.id
_entity.type
_entity.pdbx_description
1 polymer ?
#
loop_
_entity_poly.entity_id
_entity_poly.type
_entity_poly.pdbx_seq_one_letter_code
_entity_poly.pdbx_strand_id
1 'polypeptide(L)'
;MMLCLPSGFKLDPASPAYQAEVHALGVEAEKKTLEYLAAQCSQAVAVGSAIKAVKALHKTAHLSVLLDQFRERYYEGEVVDPTPNSNLPPFLRFT
;
A
#
# COMPACT_ATOMS: atom_id res chain seq x y z
N MET A 1 -2.24 4.05 -0.03
CA MET A 1 -1.02 3.23 -0.26
C MET A 1 -1.37 1.78 0.00
N MET A 2 -1.00 0.88 -0.90
CA MET A 2 -1.37 -0.55 -0.78
C MET A 2 -0.79 -1.23 0.47
N LEU A 3 0.33 -0.72 1.01
CA LEU A 3 0.95 -1.20 2.25
C LEU A 3 0.01 -1.18 3.46
N CYS A 4 -0.95 -0.25 3.48
CA CYS A 4 -1.87 -0.07 4.60
C CYS A 4 -3.11 -0.98 4.53
N LEU A 5 -3.22 -1.82 3.49
CA LEU A 5 -4.31 -2.79 3.37
C LEU A 5 -4.03 -3.99 4.28
N PRO A 6 -4.86 -4.25 5.31
CA PRO A 6 -4.59 -5.28 6.31
C PRO A 6 -4.75 -6.70 5.75
N SER A 7 -5.60 -6.89 4.74
CA SER A 7 -5.94 -8.19 4.17
C SER A 7 -5.27 -8.47 2.81
N GLY A 8 -4.25 -7.69 2.45
CA GLY A 8 -3.67 -7.76 1.10
C GLY A 8 -4.66 -7.30 0.03
N PHE A 9 -4.43 -7.72 -1.21
CA PHE A 9 -5.30 -7.44 -2.36
C PHE A 9 -4.96 -8.35 -3.54
N LYS A 10 -5.95 -8.62 -4.39
CA LYS A 10 -5.73 -9.38 -5.64
C LYS A 10 -6.37 -8.65 -6.80
N LEU A 11 -5.55 -8.34 -7.81
CA LEU A 11 -6.02 -7.71 -9.04
C LEU A 11 -5.75 -8.65 -10.20
N ASP A 12 -6.78 -8.92 -11.00
CA ASP A 12 -6.69 -9.73 -12.21
C ASP A 12 -6.84 -8.84 -13.45
N PRO A 13 -5.77 -8.62 -14.24
CA PRO A 13 -5.84 -7.85 -15.49
C PRO A 13 -6.82 -8.41 -16.52
N ALA A 14 -7.19 -9.69 -16.43
CA ALA A 14 -8.18 -10.31 -17.31
C ALA A 14 -9.63 -10.05 -16.86
N SER A 15 -9.84 -9.51 -15.64
CA SER A 15 -11.18 -9.19 -15.14
C SER A 15 -11.83 -8.10 -15.99
N PRO A 16 -13.08 -8.30 -16.46
CA PRO A 16 -13.83 -7.23 -17.12
C PRO A 16 -14.12 -6.05 -16.17
N ALA A 17 -14.00 -6.25 -14.86
CA ALA A 17 -14.18 -5.23 -13.84
C ALA A 17 -12.85 -4.63 -13.34
N TYR A 18 -11.71 -4.98 -13.95
CA TYR A 18 -10.37 -4.59 -13.48
C TYR A 18 -10.25 -3.09 -13.17
N GLN A 19 -10.76 -2.21 -14.03
CA GLN A 19 -10.71 -0.76 -13.80
C GLN A 19 -11.49 -0.33 -12.55
N ALA A 20 -12.66 -0.92 -12.33
CA ALA A 20 -13.49 -0.63 -11.16
C ALA A 20 -12.87 -1.19 -9.88
N GLU A 21 -12.28 -2.40 -9.95
CA GLU A 21 -11.56 -3.04 -8.85
C GLU A 21 -10.33 -2.22 -8.44
N VAL A 22 -9.51 -1.79 -9.41
CA VAL A 22 -8.35 -0.90 -9.17
C VAL A 22 -8.79 0.40 -8.50
N HIS A 23 -9.88 1.01 -8.97
CA HIS A 23 -10.39 2.25 -8.38
C HIS A 23 -10.88 2.05 -6.95
N ALA A 24 -11.72 1.02 -6.70
CA ALA A 24 -12.23 0.71 -5.37
C ALA A 24 -11.09 0.41 -4.39
N LEU A 25 -10.09 -0.35 -4.83
CA LEU A 25 -8.90 -0.66 -4.05
C LEU A 25 -8.09 0.60 -3.73
N GLY A 26 -7.96 1.52 -4.70
CA GLY A 26 -7.31 2.81 -4.50
C GLY A 26 -7.98 3.65 -3.40
N VAL A 27 -9.32 3.72 -3.41
CA VAL A 27 -10.12 4.43 -2.40
C VAL A 27 -9.94 3.81 -1.01
N GLU A 28 -9.99 2.50 -0.91
CA GLU A 28 -9.78 1.80 0.37
C GLU A 28 -8.34 2.02 0.88
N ALA A 29 -7.36 1.87 0.01
CA ALA A 29 -5.95 2.05 0.34
C ALA A 29 -5.65 3.48 0.79
N GLU A 30 -6.32 4.49 0.22
CA GLU A 30 -6.22 5.87 0.68
C GLU A 30 -6.78 6.02 2.10
N LYS A 31 -8.02 5.57 2.33
CA LYS A 31 -8.66 5.62 3.65
C LYS A 31 -7.79 4.97 4.71
N LYS A 32 -7.29 3.76 4.46
CA LYS A 32 -6.43 3.02 5.39
C LYS A 32 -5.09 3.71 5.65
N THR A 33 -4.54 4.40 4.65
CA THR A 33 -3.31 5.19 4.84
C THR A 33 -3.56 6.36 5.78
N LEU A 34 -4.68 7.07 5.62
CA LEU A 34 -5.03 8.18 6.51
C LEU A 34 -5.29 7.71 7.94
N GLU A 35 -6.00 6.59 8.12
CA GLU A 35 -6.20 5.95 9.43
C GLU A 35 -4.85 5.61 10.11
N TYR A 36 -3.93 4.99 9.36
CA TYR A 36 -2.59 4.67 9.86
C TYR A 36 -1.82 5.93 10.26
N LEU A 37 -1.82 6.96 9.42
CA LEU A 37 -1.13 8.22 9.69
C LEU A 37 -1.69 8.92 10.93
N ALA A 38 -3.02 8.94 11.10
CA ALA A 38 -3.65 9.50 12.29
C ALA A 38 -3.21 8.76 13.57
N ALA A 39 -3.10 7.42 13.52
CA ALA A 39 -2.58 6.62 14.64
C ALA A 39 -1.11 6.93 14.97
N GLN A 40 -0.33 7.41 13.98
CA GLN A 40 1.05 7.90 14.15
C GLN A 40 1.12 9.39 14.50
N CYS A 41 0.02 9.98 15.01
CA CYS A 41 -0.13 11.40 15.35
C CYS A 41 0.09 12.39 14.18
N SER A 42 0.01 11.94 12.93
CA SER A 42 0.14 12.80 11.76
C SER A 42 -1.17 13.54 11.48
N GLN A 43 -1.08 14.84 11.20
CA GLN A 43 -2.20 15.71 10.80
C GLN A 43 -2.49 15.65 9.29
N ALA A 44 -2.13 14.55 8.62
CA ALA A 44 -2.31 14.40 7.18
C ALA A 44 -3.79 14.20 6.84
N VAL A 45 -4.37 15.15 6.11
CA VAL A 45 -5.80 15.17 5.74
C VAL A 45 -6.05 14.99 4.24
N ALA A 46 -5.01 14.91 3.42
CA ALA A 46 -5.11 14.82 1.96
C ALA A 46 -3.97 13.98 1.38
N VAL A 47 -4.14 13.45 0.17
CA VAL A 47 -3.15 12.60 -0.52
C VAL A 47 -1.74 13.21 -0.53
N GLY A 48 -1.62 14.51 -0.84
CA GLY A 48 -0.33 15.19 -0.88
C GLY A 48 0.38 15.27 0.48
N SER A 49 -0.36 15.52 1.57
CA SER A 49 0.19 15.53 2.93
C SER A 49 0.43 14.12 3.46
N ALA A 50 -0.36 13.13 3.00
CA ALA A 50 -0.17 11.72 3.32
C ALA A 50 1.15 11.18 2.76
N ILE A 51 1.48 11.46 1.50
CA ILE A 51 2.76 11.05 0.90
C ILE A 51 3.95 11.67 1.66
N LYS A 52 3.84 12.94 2.07
CA LYS A 52 4.88 13.62 2.86
C LYS A 52 5.06 12.96 4.23
N ALA A 53 3.96 12.64 4.92
CA ALA A 53 3.99 11.99 6.22
C ALA A 53 4.56 10.57 6.14
N VAL A 54 4.15 9.78 5.14
CA VAL A 54 4.71 8.44 4.89
C VAL A 54 6.22 8.51 4.64
N LYS A 55 6.69 9.45 3.81
CA LYS A 55 8.13 9.64 3.58
C LYS A 55 8.88 9.96 4.86
N ALA A 56 8.27 10.70 5.79
CA ALA A 56 8.85 10.96 7.10
C ALA A 56 8.92 9.69 7.96
N LEU A 57 7.84 8.89 7.99
CA LEU A 57 7.81 7.61 8.71
C LEU A 57 8.78 6.56 8.13
N HIS A 58 9.01 6.57 6.82
CA HIS A 58 10.02 5.73 6.19
C HIS A 58 11.43 6.10 6.67
N LYS A 59 11.74 7.39 6.86
CA LYS A 59 13.03 7.83 7.40
C LYS A 59 13.23 7.43 8.86
N THR A 60 12.16 7.31 9.64
CA THR A 60 12.22 6.91 11.06
C THR A 60 12.05 5.41 11.27
N ALA A 61 12.14 4.60 10.21
CA ALA A 61 11.92 3.15 10.23
C ALA A 61 10.55 2.70 10.75
N HIS A 62 9.59 3.59 10.97
CA HIS A 62 8.24 3.25 11.41
C HIS A 62 7.40 2.59 10.30
N LEU A 63 7.88 2.60 9.05
CA LEU A 63 7.29 1.83 7.96
C LEU A 63 7.75 0.36 7.93
N SER A 64 8.79 -0.02 8.68
CA SER A 64 9.39 -1.37 8.64
C SER A 64 8.36 -2.46 8.93
N VAL A 65 7.59 -2.32 10.01
CA VAL A 65 6.54 -3.27 10.38
C VAL A 65 5.49 -3.45 9.27
N LEU A 66 5.06 -2.35 8.64
CA LEU A 66 4.11 -2.43 7.52
C LEU A 66 4.72 -3.11 6.29
N LEU A 67 6.01 -2.88 6.03
CA LEU A 67 6.73 -3.53 4.93
C LEU A 67 6.92 -5.03 5.17
N ASP A 68 7.24 -5.44 6.39
CA ASP A 68 7.41 -6.84 6.77
C ASP A 68 6.08 -7.59 6.65
N GLN A 69 5.01 -7.03 7.22
CA GLN A 69 3.66 -7.59 7.09
C GLN A 69 3.19 -7.68 5.63
N PHE A 70 3.50 -6.67 4.83
CA PHE A 70 3.17 -6.70 3.40
C PHE A 70 3.96 -7.78 2.67
N ARG A 71 5.24 -7.96 3.01
CA ARG A 71 6.11 -8.99 2.44
C ARG A 71 5.62 -10.39 2.80
N GLU A 72 5.20 -10.63 4.05
CA GLU A 72 4.59 -11.89 4.48
C GLU A 72 3.37 -12.22 3.63
N ARG A 73 2.41 -11.28 3.52
CA ARG A 73 1.21 -11.45 2.68
C ARG A 73 1.53 -11.66 1.20
N TYR A 74 2.59 -11.04 0.70
CA TYR A 74 3.05 -11.26 -0.66
C TYR A 74 3.51 -12.71 -0.89
N TYR A 75 4.33 -13.25 0.01
CA TYR A 75 4.79 -14.64 -0.08
C TYR A 75 3.68 -15.68 0.18
N GLU A 76 2.69 -15.33 0.99
CA GLU A 76 1.49 -16.16 1.22
C GLU A 76 0.50 -16.12 0.03
N GLY A 77 0.73 -15.27 -0.97
CA GLY A 77 -0.13 -15.13 -2.12
C GLY A 77 -1.43 -14.39 -1.82
N GLU A 78 -1.49 -13.62 -0.74
CA GLU A 78 -2.58 -12.71 -0.40
C GLU A 78 -2.45 -11.36 -1.11
N VAL A 79 -1.26 -11.04 -1.63
CA VAL A 79 -1.01 -9.90 -2.51
C VAL A 79 -0.73 -10.39 -3.93
N VAL A 80 -1.63 -10.09 -4.86
CA VAL A 80 -1.44 -10.28 -6.30
C VAL A 80 -1.50 -8.90 -6.96
N ASP A 81 -0.32 -8.30 -7.13
CA ASP A 81 -0.12 -7.06 -7.88
C ASP A 81 0.36 -7.40 -9.30
N PRO A 82 -0.42 -7.09 -10.35
CA PRO A 82 -0.01 -7.34 -11.72
C PRO A 82 1.08 -6.39 -12.21
N THR A 83 1.46 -5.38 -11.41
CA THR A 83 2.55 -4.46 -11.73
C THR A 83 3.86 -5.24 -11.83
N PRO A 84 4.57 -5.18 -12.98
CA PRO A 84 5.87 -5.83 -13.11
C PRO A 84 6.82 -5.37 -12.00
N ASN A 85 7.57 -6.30 -11.42
CA ASN A 85 8.48 -6.03 -10.29
C ASN A 85 9.49 -4.90 -10.60
N SER A 86 9.94 -4.79 -11.87
CA SER A 86 10.80 -3.69 -12.34
C SER A 86 10.19 -2.29 -12.15
N ASN A 87 8.86 -2.20 -12.21
CA ASN A 87 8.10 -0.95 -12.12
C ASN A 87 7.72 -0.61 -10.68
N LEU A 88 7.91 -1.54 -9.74
CA LEU A 88 7.72 -1.27 -8.32
C LEU A 88 8.89 -0.41 -7.78
N PRO A 89 8.65 0.47 -6.81
CA PRO A 89 9.71 1.16 -6.07
C PRO A 89 10.70 0.16 -5.48
N PRO A 90 12.02 0.44 -5.41
CA PRO A 90 13.03 -0.53 -4.95
C PRO A 90 12.74 -1.20 -3.61
N PHE A 91 12.13 -0.49 -2.66
CA PHE A 91 11.77 -1.01 -1.33
C PHE A 91 10.54 -1.93 -1.35
N LEU A 92 9.81 -2.02 -2.46
CA LEU A 92 8.69 -2.94 -2.71
C LEU A 92 9.04 -4.00 -3.77
N ARG A 93 10.30 -4.10 -4.16
CA ARG A 93 10.73 -5.17 -5.07
C ARG A 93 10.95 -6.43 -4.25
N PHE A 94 10.13 -7.44 -4.48
CA PHE A 94 10.25 -8.75 -3.85
C PHE A 94 10.96 -9.67 -4.85
N THR A 95 12.22 -9.97 -4.61
CA THR A 95 13.05 -10.89 -5.42
C THR A 95 13.06 -12.27 -4.83
#